data_AF-G5DXB8-F1
#
_entry.id   AF-G5DXB8-F1
#
_cell.length_a   1.000
_cell.length_b   1.000
_cell.length_c   1.000
_cell.angle_alpha   90.00
_cell.angle_beta   90.00
_cell.angle_gamma   90.00
#
_symmetry.space_group_name_H-M   'P 1'
#
loop_
_entity.id
_entity.type
_entity.pdbx_description
1 polymer ?
#
loop_
_entity_poly.entity_id
_entity_poly.type
_entity_poly.pdbx_seq_one_letter_code
_entity_poly.pdbx_strand_id
1 'polypeptide(L)'
;MASTSANRASDVPTKIKNAVNTLSSDNQPILADIRKSIYAMQEIAVEMEKLNRTQQVKELEDAVLELLYANEECNSFSSVMQSVGEKYQPGPQLTNFKKMLDGEKSKFKGQSAANLQKDPFLRRFREAVWNVHHAGQPMPGEEQEEIVMTTTQFGLLNTVCPITGKAVTDLSEPVRSMDCKHVY
;
A
#
# COMPACT_ATOMS: atom_id res chain seq x y z
N MET A 1 -16.74 -40.58 37.02
CA MET A 1 -16.65 -40.12 35.61
C MET A 1 -16.10 -38.71 35.63
N ALA A 2 -14.89 -38.52 35.09
CA ALA A 2 -14.13 -37.28 35.21
C ALA A 2 -14.44 -36.30 34.06
N SER A 3 -14.47 -35.02 34.42
CA SER A 3 -14.86 -33.85 33.63
C SER A 3 -14.16 -33.71 32.29
N THR A 4 -14.95 -33.71 31.21
CA THR A 4 -14.57 -33.16 29.90
C THR A 4 -14.81 -31.65 29.87
N SER A 5 -13.84 -30.84 30.32
CA SER A 5 -13.91 -29.38 30.16
C SER A 5 -12.58 -28.69 29.83
N ALA A 6 -11.49 -29.44 29.65
CA ALA A 6 -10.15 -28.88 29.45
C ALA A 6 -9.84 -28.37 28.02
N ASN A 7 -10.62 -28.74 27.00
CA ASN A 7 -10.28 -28.44 25.59
C ASN A 7 -10.82 -27.11 25.02
N ARG A 8 -11.56 -26.29 25.79
CA ARG A 8 -12.11 -25.02 25.27
C ARG A 8 -11.19 -23.81 25.42
N ALA A 9 -10.24 -23.84 26.35
CA ALA A 9 -9.37 -22.70 26.66
C ALA A 9 -8.15 -22.58 25.73
N SER A 10 -7.66 -23.69 25.16
CA SER A 10 -6.47 -23.71 24.28
C SER A 10 -6.70 -23.14 22.88
N ASP A 11 -7.95 -22.85 22.52
CA ASP A 11 -8.36 -22.52 21.14
C ASP A 11 -8.66 -21.01 20.95
N VAL A 12 -8.75 -20.24 22.04
CA VAL A 12 -9.11 -18.82 21.98
C VAL A 12 -8.05 -17.96 21.28
N PRO A 13 -6.74 -18.11 21.54
CA PRO A 13 -5.71 -17.33 20.83
C PRO A 13 -5.70 -17.64 19.33
N THR A 14 -5.85 -18.92 18.97
CA THR A 14 -5.94 -19.37 17.58
C THR A 14 -7.15 -18.78 16.87
N LYS A 15 -8.31 -18.75 17.53
CA LYS A 15 -9.53 -18.11 17.00
C LYS A 15 -9.35 -16.62 16.76
N ILE A 16 -8.75 -15.90 17.70
CA ILE A 16 -8.49 -14.46 17.57
C ILE A 16 -7.52 -14.22 16.42
N LYS A 17 -6.43 -14.99 16.33
CA LYS A 17 -5.47 -14.91 15.22
C LYS A 17 -6.15 -15.16 13.86
N ASN A 18 -6.99 -16.20 13.77
CA ASN A 18 -7.71 -16.51 12.53
C ASN A 18 -8.73 -15.43 12.15
N ALA A 19 -9.45 -14.87 13.12
CA ALA A 19 -10.39 -13.78 12.90
C ALA A 19 -9.66 -12.52 12.37
N VAL A 20 -8.52 -12.18 12.96
CA VAL A 20 -7.67 -11.07 12.50
C VAL A 20 -7.13 -11.31 11.09
N ASN A 21 -6.66 -12.52 10.78
CA ASN A 21 -6.18 -12.86 9.44
C ASN A 21 -7.29 -12.75 8.40
N THR A 22 -8.51 -13.18 8.74
CA THR A 22 -9.69 -13.06 7.88
C THR A 22 -10.00 -11.59 7.61
N LEU A 23 -10.09 -10.77 8.66
CA LEU A 23 -10.35 -9.33 8.53
C LEU A 23 -9.26 -8.61 7.71
N SER A 24 -7.99 -8.99 7.89
CA SER A 24 -6.88 -8.43 7.11
C SER A 24 -6.94 -8.83 5.63
N SER A 25 -7.41 -10.05 5.34
CA SER A 25 -7.63 -10.53 3.97
C SER A 25 -8.81 -9.81 3.32
N ASP A 26 -9.91 -9.63 4.06
CA ASP A 26 -11.11 -8.94 3.60
C ASP A 26 -10.87 -7.46 3.30
N ASN A 27 -9.82 -6.86 3.90
CA ASN A 27 -9.38 -5.50 3.59
C ASN A 27 -8.54 -5.39 2.30
N GLN A 28 -8.00 -6.48 1.74
CA GLN A 28 -7.15 -6.39 0.54
C GLN A 28 -7.90 -5.90 -0.71
N PRO A 29 -9.14 -6.36 -1.00
CA PRO A 29 -9.90 -5.86 -2.13
C PRO A 29 -10.14 -4.35 -2.08
N ILE A 30 -10.51 -3.80 -0.91
CA ILE A 30 -10.76 -2.35 -0.79
C ILE A 30 -9.47 -1.53 -1.00
N LEU A 31 -8.33 -2.01 -0.50
CA LEU A 31 -7.02 -1.39 -0.75
C LEU A 31 -6.64 -1.44 -2.23
N ALA A 32 -6.96 -2.53 -2.93
CA ALA A 32 -6.75 -2.64 -4.36
C ALA A 32 -7.62 -1.65 -5.15
N ASP A 33 -8.88 -1.50 -4.77
CA ASP A 33 -9.82 -0.59 -5.41
C ASP A 33 -9.48 0.89 -5.15
N ILE A 34 -8.99 1.23 -3.96
CA ILE A 34 -8.44 2.56 -3.69
C ILE A 34 -7.28 2.87 -4.64
N ARG A 35 -6.31 1.96 -4.80
CA ARG A 35 -5.18 2.15 -5.71
C ARG A 35 -5.63 2.34 -7.16
N LYS A 36 -6.57 1.52 -7.64
CA LYS A 36 -7.17 1.68 -8.99
C LYS A 36 -7.83 3.04 -9.15
N SER A 37 -8.53 3.52 -8.12
CA SER A 37 -9.20 4.81 -8.13
C SER A 37 -8.20 5.97 -8.27
N ILE A 38 -7.07 5.90 -7.56
CA ILE A 38 -5.98 6.88 -7.69
C ILE A 38 -5.43 6.93 -9.13
N TYR A 39 -5.24 5.77 -9.78
CA TYR A 39 -4.83 5.74 -11.19
C TYR A 39 -5.87 6.37 -12.12
N ALA A 40 -7.15 6.06 -11.93
CA ALA A 40 -8.22 6.67 -12.73
C ALA A 40 -8.27 8.19 -12.52
N MET A 41 -8.08 8.67 -11.29
CA MET A 41 -7.99 10.10 -10.98
C MET A 41 -6.80 10.76 -11.71
N GLN A 42 -5.65 10.10 -11.80
CA GLN A 42 -4.51 10.59 -12.58
C GLN A 42 -4.85 10.77 -14.07
N GLU A 43 -5.49 9.77 -14.69
CA GLU A 43 -5.89 9.86 -16.11
C GLU A 43 -6.89 10.99 -16.33
N ILE A 44 -7.85 11.16 -15.42
CA ILE A 44 -8.82 12.25 -15.46
C ILE A 44 -8.10 13.61 -15.30
N ALA A 45 -7.14 13.72 -14.38
CA ALA A 45 -6.37 14.95 -14.17
C ALA A 45 -5.62 15.37 -15.43
N VAL A 46 -5.03 14.41 -16.15
CA VAL A 46 -4.35 14.67 -17.43
C VAL A 46 -5.32 15.21 -18.47
N GLU A 47 -6.51 14.63 -18.62
CA GLU A 47 -7.52 15.14 -19.55
C GLU A 47 -8.06 16.53 -19.14
N MET A 48 -8.23 16.76 -17.84
CA MET A 48 -8.61 18.09 -17.32
C MET A 48 -7.54 19.14 -17.61
N GLU A 49 -6.26 18.79 -17.48
CA GLU A 49 -5.14 19.70 -17.76
C GLU A 49 -5.04 20.03 -19.25
N LYS A 50 -5.29 19.07 -20.15
CA LYS A 50 -5.41 19.32 -21.60
C LYS A 50 -6.52 20.32 -21.93
N LEU A 51 -7.57 20.34 -21.13
CA LEU A 51 -8.69 21.29 -21.22
C LEU A 51 -8.45 22.59 -20.46
N ASN A 52 -7.23 22.83 -19.95
CA ASN A 52 -6.83 23.99 -19.16
C ASN A 52 -7.66 24.20 -17.88
N ARG A 53 -8.13 23.11 -17.26
CA ARG A 53 -8.95 23.16 -16.04
C ARG A 53 -8.10 23.04 -14.77
N THR A 54 -7.05 23.85 -14.68
CA THR A 54 -6.01 23.77 -13.64
C THR A 54 -6.55 23.80 -12.21
N GLN A 55 -7.64 24.54 -11.94
CA GLN A 55 -8.26 24.55 -10.61
C GLN A 55 -8.87 23.19 -10.23
N GLN A 56 -9.55 22.53 -11.16
CA GLN A 56 -10.12 21.21 -10.93
C GLN A 56 -9.04 20.13 -10.78
N VAL A 57 -7.91 20.29 -11.48
CA VAL A 57 -6.75 19.42 -11.33
C VAL A 57 -6.17 19.51 -9.92
N LYS A 58 -6.08 20.72 -9.33
CA LYS A 58 -5.64 20.90 -7.94
C LYS A 58 -6.60 20.28 -6.94
N GLU A 59 -7.90 20.49 -7.10
CA GLU A 59 -8.92 19.87 -6.25
C GLU A 59 -8.86 18.33 -6.32
N LEU A 60 -8.59 17.79 -7.50
CA LEU A 60 -8.39 16.36 -7.69
C LEU A 60 -7.10 15.84 -7.06
N GLU A 61 -6.02 16.62 -7.09
CA GLU A 61 -4.77 16.30 -6.39
C GLU A 61 -4.97 16.25 -4.87
N ASP A 62 -5.68 17.23 -4.30
CA ASP A 62 -6.02 17.25 -2.87
C ASP A 62 -6.84 16.01 -2.49
N ALA A 63 -7.83 15.63 -3.32
CA ALA A 63 -8.61 14.41 -3.11
C ALA A 63 -7.75 13.13 -3.22
N VAL A 64 -6.78 13.08 -4.14
CA VAL A 64 -5.82 11.97 -4.23
C VAL A 64 -4.97 11.88 -2.97
N LEU A 65 -4.53 13.02 -2.42
CA LEU A 65 -3.75 13.06 -1.19
C LEU A 65 -4.55 12.54 0.03
N GLU A 66 -5.82 12.95 0.16
CA GLU A 66 -6.71 12.42 1.19
C GLU A 66 -6.93 10.91 1.04
N LEU A 67 -7.11 10.43 -0.19
CA LEU A 67 -7.30 9.01 -0.47
C LEU A 67 -6.04 8.18 -0.20
N LEU A 68 -4.85 8.72 -0.48
CA LEU A 68 -3.57 8.11 -0.11
C LEU A 68 -3.41 7.99 1.41
N TYR A 69 -3.78 9.05 2.15
CA TYR A 69 -3.79 9.02 3.61
C TYR A 69 -4.73 7.94 4.15
N ALA A 70 -5.97 7.87 3.65
CA ALA A 70 -6.93 6.84 4.03
C ALA A 70 -6.44 5.41 3.71
N ASN A 71 -5.82 5.21 2.54
CA ASN A 71 -5.22 3.95 2.15
C ASN A 71 -4.12 3.52 3.13
N GLU A 72 -3.28 4.45 3.57
CA GLU A 72 -2.26 4.15 4.55
C GLU A 72 -2.85 3.83 5.93
N GLU A 73 -3.85 4.59 6.39
CA GLU A 73 -4.54 4.31 7.64
C GLU A 73 -5.15 2.90 7.64
N CYS A 74 -5.75 2.46 6.53
CA CYS A 74 -6.28 1.10 6.39
C CYS A 74 -5.18 0.02 6.43
N ASN A 75 -4.03 0.27 5.81
CA ASN A 75 -2.87 -0.63 5.88
C ASN A 75 -2.32 -0.72 7.31
N SER A 76 -2.11 0.43 7.95
CA SER A 76 -1.64 0.53 9.34
C SER A 76 -2.59 -0.16 10.30
N PHE A 77 -3.90 0.03 10.13
CA PHE A 77 -4.92 -0.65 10.94
C PHE A 77 -4.83 -2.18 10.80
N SER A 78 -4.66 -2.70 9.59
CA SER A 78 -4.48 -4.13 9.36
C SER A 78 -3.23 -4.68 10.06
N SER A 79 -2.11 -3.94 10.03
CA SER A 79 -0.88 -4.31 10.76
C SER A 79 -1.06 -4.26 12.29
N VAL A 80 -1.75 -3.25 12.81
CA VAL A 80 -2.10 -3.14 14.24
C VAL A 80 -2.93 -4.34 14.68
N MET A 81 -3.94 -4.71 13.90
CA MET A 81 -4.78 -5.88 14.20
C MET A 81 -3.96 -7.18 14.19
N GLN A 82 -3.12 -7.40 13.18
CA GLN A 82 -2.21 -8.55 13.10
C GLN A 82 -1.31 -8.64 14.33
N SER A 83 -0.67 -7.53 14.71
CA SER A 83 0.16 -7.44 15.92
C SER A 83 -0.63 -7.82 17.19
N VAL A 84 -1.88 -7.37 17.32
CA VAL A 84 -2.75 -7.76 18.44
C VAL A 84 -3.07 -9.26 18.42
N GLY A 85 -3.41 -9.80 17.25
CA GLY A 85 -3.73 -11.22 17.09
C GLY A 85 -2.54 -12.14 17.41
N GLU A 86 -1.31 -11.71 17.10
CA GLU A 86 -0.09 -12.45 17.41
C GLU A 86 0.31 -12.37 18.89
N LYS A 87 0.13 -11.21 19.52
CA LYS A 87 0.53 -10.96 20.91
C LYS A 87 -0.48 -11.40 21.94
N TYR A 88 -1.73 -11.62 21.54
CA TYR A 88 -2.80 -11.96 22.48
C TYR A 88 -2.52 -13.31 23.17
N GLN A 89 -2.50 -13.27 24.50
CA GLN A 89 -2.47 -14.44 25.36
C GLN A 89 -3.53 -14.31 26.44
N PRO A 90 -4.29 -15.37 26.77
CA PRO A 90 -5.31 -15.32 27.80
C PRO A 90 -4.65 -15.15 29.17
N GLY A 91 -5.01 -14.08 29.88
CA GLY A 91 -4.57 -13.83 31.26
C GLY A 91 -5.63 -14.25 32.29
N PRO A 92 -5.29 -14.18 33.59
CA PRO A 92 -6.25 -14.43 34.67
C PRO A 92 -7.33 -13.35 34.79
N GLN A 93 -7.15 -12.18 34.15
CA GLN A 93 -8.11 -11.09 34.10
C GLN A 93 -8.70 -10.92 32.70
N LEU A 94 -9.89 -10.32 32.62
CA LEU A 94 -10.53 -9.98 31.35
C LEU A 94 -9.65 -9.03 30.52
N THR A 95 -9.46 -9.38 29.25
CA THR A 95 -8.66 -8.56 28.33
C THR A 95 -9.44 -7.34 27.87
N ASN A 96 -8.85 -6.15 28.04
CA ASN A 96 -9.35 -4.93 27.41
C ASN A 96 -8.74 -4.77 26.02
N PHE A 97 -9.43 -5.31 25.00
CA PHE A 97 -8.96 -5.26 23.61
C PHE A 97 -8.84 -3.84 23.06
N LYS A 98 -9.68 -2.90 23.51
CA LYS A 98 -9.57 -1.48 23.12
C LYS A 98 -8.23 -0.91 23.55
N LYS A 99 -7.84 -1.08 24.82
CA LYS A 99 -6.55 -0.63 25.32
C LYS A 99 -5.36 -1.30 24.59
N MET A 100 -5.51 -2.57 24.22
CA MET A 100 -4.48 -3.30 23.49
C MET A 100 -4.30 -2.76 22.06
N LEU A 101 -5.40 -2.51 21.36
CA LEU A 101 -5.41 -1.89 20.03
C LEU A 101 -4.86 -0.46 20.08
N ASP A 102 -5.30 0.37 21.03
CA ASP A 102 -4.80 1.74 21.18
C ASP A 102 -3.29 1.76 21.49
N GLY A 103 -2.83 0.83 22.33
CA GLY A 103 -1.42 0.65 22.66
C GLY A 103 -0.58 0.25 21.45
N GLU A 104 -1.06 -0.68 20.63
CA GLU A 104 -0.38 -1.06 19.38
C GLU A 104 -0.46 0.05 18.33
N LYS A 105 -1.60 0.74 18.19
CA LYS A 105 -1.78 1.90 17.30
C LYS A 105 -0.75 3.00 17.60
N SER A 106 -0.44 3.26 18.87
CA SER A 106 0.58 4.26 19.23
C SER A 106 1.99 3.94 18.73
N LYS A 107 2.28 2.65 18.43
CA LYS A 107 3.55 2.18 17.86
C LYS A 107 3.59 2.32 16.35
N PHE A 108 2.43 2.17 15.71
CA PHE A 108 2.23 2.42 14.28
C PHE A 108 1.87 3.88 14.05
N LYS A 109 2.86 4.77 14.13
CA LYS A 109 2.69 6.13 13.60
C LYS A 109 2.57 6.02 12.09
N GLY A 110 1.40 6.34 11.53
CA GLY A 110 1.22 6.50 10.08
C GLY A 110 2.17 7.59 9.56
N GLN A 111 2.43 7.60 8.25
CA GLN A 111 3.19 8.67 7.63
C GLN A 111 2.49 10.00 7.92
N SER A 112 3.29 11.00 8.25
CA SER A 112 2.77 12.36 8.36
C SER A 112 2.33 12.84 6.98
N ALA A 113 1.42 13.82 6.93
CA ALA A 113 1.07 14.49 5.67
C ALA A 113 2.31 15.00 4.91
N ALA A 114 3.38 15.40 5.62
CA ALA A 114 4.64 15.82 5.03
C ALA A 114 5.42 14.67 4.34
N ASN A 115 5.25 13.44 4.81
CA ASN A 115 5.84 12.26 4.19
C ASN A 115 5.01 11.82 2.96
N LEU A 116 3.68 11.96 3.00
CA LEU A 116 2.80 11.66 1.85
C LEU A 116 3.01 12.63 0.67
N GLN A 117 3.46 13.86 0.93
CA GLN A 117 3.89 14.78 -0.11
C GLN A 117 5.06 14.25 -0.96
N LYS A 118 5.82 13.28 -0.43
CA LYS A 118 6.91 12.58 -1.11
C LYS A 118 6.50 11.19 -1.58
N ASP A 119 5.22 10.85 -1.51
CA ASP A 119 4.75 9.55 -1.93
C ASP A 119 4.99 9.37 -3.44
N PRO A 120 5.56 8.22 -3.88
CA PRO A 120 5.85 7.97 -5.28
C PRO A 120 4.63 8.08 -6.20
N PHE A 121 3.42 7.78 -5.72
CA PHE A 121 2.19 7.95 -6.50
C PHE A 121 1.84 9.41 -6.70
N LEU A 122 1.92 10.22 -5.64
CA LEU A 122 1.60 11.65 -5.74
C LEU A 122 2.60 12.36 -6.67
N ARG A 123 3.88 11.97 -6.60
CA ARG A 123 4.89 12.44 -7.55
C ARG A 123 4.50 12.09 -8.99
N ARG A 124 4.20 10.82 -9.27
CA ARG A 124 3.78 10.37 -10.60
C ARG A 124 2.52 11.06 -11.11
N PHE A 125 1.58 11.33 -10.22
CA PHE A 125 0.39 12.11 -10.54
C PHE A 125 0.77 13.50 -11.04
N ARG A 126 1.60 14.23 -10.28
CA ARG A 126 2.09 15.56 -10.65
C ARG A 126 2.90 15.53 -11.94
N GLU A 127 3.75 14.53 -12.14
CA GLU A 127 4.56 14.37 -13.36
C GLU A 127 3.68 14.18 -14.59
N ALA A 128 2.65 13.35 -14.49
CA ALA A 128 1.72 13.12 -15.59
C ALA A 128 0.96 14.40 -15.99
N VAL A 129 0.52 15.18 -15.01
CA VAL A 129 -0.12 16.49 -15.23
C VAL A 129 0.88 17.49 -15.85
N TRP A 130 2.09 17.59 -15.30
CA TRP A 130 3.14 18.48 -15.79
C TRP A 130 3.50 18.23 -17.26
N ASN A 131 3.64 16.95 -17.62
CA ASN A 131 4.00 16.50 -18.96
C ASN A 131 2.99 16.89 -20.05
N VAL A 132 1.75 17.29 -19.69
CA VAL A 132 0.75 17.75 -20.67
C VAL A 132 1.23 18.97 -21.47
N HIS A 133 1.88 19.91 -20.78
CA HIS A 133 2.35 21.17 -21.39
C HIS A 133 3.88 21.28 -21.45
N HIS A 134 4.60 20.39 -20.77
CA HIS A 134 6.05 20.46 -20.58
C HIS A 134 6.76 19.15 -20.91
N ALA A 135 6.23 18.39 -21.89
CA ALA A 135 6.81 17.11 -22.29
C ALA A 135 8.33 17.21 -22.57
N GLY A 136 9.10 16.35 -21.90
CA GLY A 136 10.56 16.33 -22.02
C GLY A 136 11.30 17.32 -21.11
N GLN A 137 10.60 18.12 -20.31
CA GLN A 137 11.19 18.97 -19.29
C GLN A 137 11.02 18.34 -17.90
N PRO A 138 12.06 18.35 -17.05
CA PRO A 138 11.92 17.89 -15.67
C PRO A 138 10.96 18.80 -14.90
N MET A 139 10.24 18.24 -13.91
CA MET A 139 9.35 19.03 -13.06
C MET A 139 10.18 19.99 -12.18
N PRO A 140 9.79 21.26 -12.04
CA PRO A 140 10.49 22.22 -11.20
C PRO A 140 10.51 21.78 -9.72
N GLY A 141 11.67 21.89 -9.06
CA GLY A 141 11.83 21.56 -7.64
C GLY A 141 12.39 20.16 -7.35
N GLU A 142 12.73 19.38 -8.38
CA GLU A 142 13.28 18.02 -8.26
C GLU A 142 14.80 17.92 -8.51
N GLU A 143 15.56 19.02 -8.38
CA GLU A 143 16.99 19.06 -8.74
C GLU A 143 17.93 18.18 -7.86
N GLN A 144 17.42 17.39 -6.91
CA GLN A 144 18.24 16.59 -5.98
C GLN A 144 17.70 15.20 -5.66
N GLU A 145 16.94 14.59 -6.57
CA GLU A 145 16.76 13.14 -6.52
C GLU A 145 17.41 12.55 -7.77
N GLU A 146 18.67 12.15 -7.63
CA GLU A 146 19.34 11.25 -8.55
C GLU A 146 18.36 10.12 -8.85
N ILE A 147 17.82 10.14 -10.08
CA ILE A 147 16.92 9.12 -10.58
C ILE A 147 17.76 7.84 -10.63
N VAL A 148 17.80 7.10 -9.52
CA VAL A 148 18.05 5.68 -9.60
C VAL A 148 16.88 5.18 -10.44
N MET A 149 17.17 4.90 -11.70
CA MET A 149 16.28 4.34 -12.71
C MET A 149 15.79 2.96 -12.26
N THR A 150 14.99 2.88 -11.19
CA THR A 150 14.10 1.74 -10.94
C THR A 150 12.84 2.01 -11.73
N THR A 151 13.00 1.82 -13.04
CA THR A 151 11.93 1.71 -14.03
C THR A 151 10.73 1.04 -13.38
N THR A 152 9.72 1.83 -13.10
CA THR A 152 8.49 1.41 -12.45
C THR A 152 7.63 0.77 -13.53
N GLN A 153 8.01 -0.44 -13.90
CA GLN A 153 7.15 -1.38 -14.60
C GLN A 153 6.66 -2.39 -13.55
N PHE A 154 5.42 -2.18 -13.09
CA PHE A 154 4.56 -3.23 -12.55
C PHE A 154 5.12 -4.19 -11.49
N GLY A 155 5.59 -3.70 -10.33
CA GLY A 155 5.90 -4.60 -9.21
C GLY A 155 6.85 -5.77 -9.57
N LEU A 156 7.65 -5.59 -10.62
CA LEU A 156 8.69 -6.49 -11.06
C LEU A 156 9.96 -6.10 -10.32
N LEU A 157 10.62 -7.06 -9.71
CA LEU A 157 11.85 -6.81 -8.95
C LEU A 157 13.09 -6.67 -9.84
N ASN A 158 12.96 -6.92 -11.14
CA ASN A 158 14.03 -6.84 -12.11
C ASN A 158 13.50 -6.38 -13.48
N THR A 159 14.34 -5.61 -14.18
CA THR A 159 14.13 -5.15 -15.56
C THR A 159 14.80 -6.06 -16.58
N VAL A 160 15.74 -6.89 -16.14
CA VAL A 160 16.54 -7.81 -16.95
C VAL A 160 16.45 -9.20 -16.35
N CYS A 161 16.27 -10.23 -17.20
CA CYS A 161 16.29 -11.62 -16.79
C CYS A 161 17.66 -11.99 -16.18
N PRO A 162 17.73 -12.48 -14.94
CA PRO A 162 18.99 -12.84 -14.29
C PRO A 162 19.73 -14.01 -14.98
N ILE A 163 19.01 -14.81 -15.78
CA ILE A 163 19.57 -15.99 -16.47
C ILE A 163 20.05 -15.63 -17.86
N THR A 164 19.26 -14.87 -18.62
CA THR A 164 19.52 -14.63 -20.05
C THR A 164 20.13 -13.25 -20.32
N GLY A 165 20.06 -12.32 -19.37
CA GLY A 165 20.52 -10.95 -19.55
C GLY A 165 19.65 -10.11 -20.51
N LYS A 166 18.54 -10.65 -20.99
CA LYS A 166 17.58 -9.94 -21.86
C LYS A 166 16.64 -9.08 -21.03
N ALA A 167 16.16 -7.98 -21.61
CA ALA A 167 15.11 -7.19 -20.99
C ALA A 167 13.87 -8.08 -20.78
N VAL A 168 13.16 -7.87 -19.66
CA VAL A 168 11.96 -8.67 -19.33
C VAL A 168 10.88 -8.55 -20.41
N THR A 169 10.84 -7.44 -21.14
CA THR A 169 9.95 -7.20 -22.29
C THR A 169 10.24 -8.10 -23.49
N ASP A 170 11.46 -8.65 -23.57
CA ASP A 170 11.97 -9.37 -24.75
C ASP A 170 12.01 -10.89 -24.53
N LEU A 171 11.42 -11.36 -23.43
CA LEU A 171 11.30 -12.78 -23.10
C LEU A 171 10.08 -13.38 -23.80
N SER A 172 10.27 -14.53 -24.44
CA SER A 172 9.19 -15.23 -25.15
C SER A 172 8.16 -15.85 -24.19
N GLU A 173 8.59 -16.30 -23.02
CA GLU A 173 7.75 -16.96 -22.01
C GLU A 173 8.17 -16.51 -20.60
N PRO A 174 7.85 -15.28 -20.19
CA PRO A 174 8.29 -14.75 -18.90
C PRO A 174 7.62 -15.49 -17.74
N VAL A 175 8.44 -16.01 -16.82
CA VAL A 175 7.96 -16.69 -15.60
C VAL A 175 8.44 -15.98 -14.34
N ARG A 176 7.55 -15.82 -13.36
CA ARG A 176 7.86 -15.14 -12.09
C ARG A 176 8.05 -16.14 -10.96
N SER A 177 9.18 -16.07 -10.26
CA SER A 177 9.39 -16.87 -9.04
C SER A 177 8.46 -16.39 -7.92
N MET A 178 7.84 -17.31 -7.20
CA MET A 178 6.99 -17.00 -6.05
C MET A 178 7.81 -16.59 -4.82
N ASP A 179 9.03 -17.10 -4.68
CA ASP A 179 9.89 -16.87 -3.51
C ASP A 179 10.61 -15.53 -3.61
N CYS A 180 11.28 -15.29 -4.75
CA CYS A 180 12.12 -14.12 -4.95
C CYS A 180 11.50 -13.07 -5.86
N LYS A 181 10.29 -13.32 -6.39
CA LYS A 181 9.48 -12.36 -7.18
C LYS A 181 10.16 -11.80 -8.45
N HIS A 182 11.32 -12.33 -8.85
CA HIS A 182 12.00 -12.02 -10.10
C HIS A 182 11.34 -12.69 -11.30
N VAL A 183 11.42 -12.04 -12.46
CA VAL A 183 10.97 -12.54 -13.76
C VAL A 183 12.15 -13.10 -14.54
N TYR A 184 11.98 -14.29 -15.10
CA TYR A 184 12.97 -15.03 -15.86
C TYR A 184 12.48 -15.28 -17.29
#